data_AF-A0A099P9C1-F1
#
_entry.id   AF-A0A099P9C1-F1
#
_cell.length_a   1.000
_cell.length_b   1.000
_cell.length_c   1.000
_cell.angle_alpha   90.00
_cell.angle_beta   90.00
_cell.angle_gamma   90.00
#
_symmetry.space_group_name_H-M   'P 1'
#
loop_
_entity.id
_entity.type
_entity.pdbx_description
1 polymer ?
#
loop_
_entity_poly.entity_id
_entity_poly.type
_entity_poly.pdbx_seq_one_letter_code
_entity_poly.pdbx_strand_id
1 'polypeptide(L)'
;MLLNSLSKIFSAITVMMGSSQSLTIDEDFILIGDYDAVSLYNSTESFNFTYSASDLNVYQLSTTNNSITVLPDTKLPGVPSIWQLINNSTSIMIIDNKPYIYNFQNSSLVQLKNWNNIKGDIKSFYYDEDLKSFYFGGSISFNDTHGIVQYDYQEEQLLSLPFGGFNENSTINSIVQLEGSSDLILAGSFNSIGYVELLNITLNETETNTTSYRNQTGVIDISQSIPILSQDVSASVGENAQDIICPVTGNNGWLLSNGELGTWSASLQTKVRPSKIRLYNSNSENTSVNTFRIITYPANGIMNMTYIDPYDLQEKHCDAFCP
;
A
#
# COMPACT_ATOMS: atom_id res chain seq x y z
N MET A 1 34.54 13.66 -39.62
CA MET A 1 35.61 12.68 -39.37
C MET A 1 35.48 12.29 -37.90
N LEU A 2 34.68 11.25 -37.64
CA LEU A 2 35.05 10.00 -36.95
C LEU A 2 35.43 10.21 -35.47
N LEU A 3 34.88 9.54 -34.45
CA LEU A 3 33.88 8.46 -34.31
C LEU A 3 33.68 8.26 -32.78
N ASN A 4 32.56 7.66 -32.37
CA ASN A 4 32.32 6.86 -31.14
C ASN A 4 32.31 7.56 -29.76
N SER A 5 31.20 7.63 -29.01
CA SER A 5 30.28 6.61 -28.43
C SER A 5 30.70 6.10 -27.04
N LEU A 6 29.73 6.14 -26.11
CA LEU A 6 29.69 5.53 -24.76
C LEU A 6 30.65 6.06 -23.68
N SER A 7 30.09 6.64 -22.61
CA SER A 7 29.83 5.89 -21.38
C SER A 7 28.84 6.62 -20.48
N LYS A 8 28.01 5.83 -19.80
CA LYS A 8 26.96 6.27 -18.87
C LYS A 8 27.60 7.00 -17.69
N ILE A 9 27.01 8.15 -17.37
CA ILE A 9 27.42 9.09 -16.34
C ILE A 9 27.12 8.45 -14.97
N PHE A 10 28.16 8.03 -14.25
CA PHE A 10 28.14 8.05 -12.79
C PHE A 10 28.51 9.48 -12.39
N SER A 11 27.52 10.34 -12.23
CA SER A 11 27.72 11.63 -11.57
C SER A 11 27.63 11.41 -10.07
N ALA A 12 28.74 10.96 -9.47
CA ALA A 12 29.04 11.41 -8.13
C ALA A 12 29.20 12.93 -8.22
N ILE A 13 28.34 13.67 -7.52
CA ILE A 13 28.41 15.14 -7.46
C ILE A 13 29.82 15.51 -7.00
N THR A 14 30.66 15.98 -7.93
CA THR A 14 31.91 16.66 -7.58
C THR A 14 31.55 18.11 -7.34
N VAL A 15 31.34 18.48 -6.08
CA VAL A 15 31.28 19.89 -5.70
C VAL A 15 32.70 20.44 -5.83
N MET A 16 32.98 21.17 -6.92
CA MET A 16 34.19 21.99 -6.99
C MET A 16 34.02 23.17 -6.02
N MET A 17 34.52 23.02 -4.80
CA MET A 17 34.62 24.14 -3.87
C MET A 17 35.76 25.06 -4.30
N GLY A 18 35.38 26.22 -4.82
CA GLY A 18 36.26 27.38 -4.86
C GLY A 18 36.48 27.86 -3.43
N SER A 19 37.71 27.69 -2.94
CA SER A 19 38.20 28.08 -1.62
C SER A 19 37.72 27.24 -0.43
N SER A 20 38.67 26.96 0.45
CA SER A 20 38.62 26.05 1.60
C SER A 20 37.72 26.57 2.73
N GLN A 21 36.42 26.34 2.63
CA GLN A 21 35.53 26.42 3.79
C GLN A 21 34.85 25.07 4.00
N SER A 22 35.07 24.48 5.18
CA SER A 22 34.32 23.29 5.61
C SER A 22 32.85 23.68 5.74
N LEU A 23 31.96 23.00 4.99
CA LEU A 23 30.52 23.12 5.22
C LEU A 23 30.21 22.59 6.62
N THR A 24 29.80 23.47 7.51
CA THR A 24 29.09 23.12 8.74
C THR A 24 27.65 22.81 8.36
N ILE A 25 27.24 21.54 8.52
CA ILE A 25 25.89 21.04 8.20
C ILE A 25 24.93 21.44 9.33
N ASP A 26 24.74 22.74 9.52
CA ASP A 26 23.71 23.33 10.40
C ASP A 26 22.84 24.34 9.62
N GLU A 27 22.98 24.37 8.29
CA GLU A 27 22.20 25.23 7.40
C GLU A 27 21.37 24.38 6.43
N ASP A 28 20.13 24.82 6.21
CA ASP A 28 19.26 24.28 5.16
C ASP A 28 19.90 24.56 3.78
N PHE A 29 20.07 23.52 2.96
CA PHE A 29 20.49 23.66 1.58
C PHE A 29 19.40 23.14 0.64
N ILE A 30 19.30 23.78 -0.54
CA ILE A 30 18.34 23.40 -1.58
C ILE A 30 19.11 22.83 -2.75
N LEU A 31 18.74 21.60 -3.16
CA LEU A 31 19.21 20.99 -4.40
C LEU A 31 18.24 21.37 -5.53
N ILE A 32 18.75 22.01 -6.57
CA ILE A 32 17.96 22.38 -7.76
C ILE A 32 18.57 21.66 -8.97
N GLY A 33 17.78 20.80 -9.62
CA GLY A 33 18.18 20.04 -10.81
C GLY A 33 17.35 18.77 -11.00
N ASP A 34 17.56 18.08 -12.12
CA ASP A 34 17.00 16.73 -12.34
C ASP A 34 17.90 15.71 -11.62
N TYR A 35 17.36 15.03 -10.61
CA TYR A 35 18.03 13.95 -9.89
C TYR A 35 17.12 12.73 -9.84
N ASP A 36 17.70 11.54 -10.08
CA ASP A 36 16.96 10.28 -10.02
C ASP A 36 16.74 9.80 -8.58
N ALA A 37 17.67 10.11 -7.65
CA ALA A 37 17.55 9.83 -6.22
C ALA A 37 18.51 10.68 -5.37
N VAL A 38 18.14 10.91 -4.10
CA VAL A 38 19.02 11.50 -3.07
C VAL A 38 19.16 10.48 -1.94
N SER A 39 20.40 10.19 -1.55
CA SER A 39 20.71 9.32 -0.41
C SER A 39 21.60 10.08 0.57
N LEU A 40 21.20 10.12 1.84
CA LEU A 40 21.93 10.76 2.92
C LEU A 40 22.81 9.71 3.61
N TYR A 41 24.13 9.91 3.55
CA TYR A 41 25.09 9.11 4.30
C TYR A 41 25.72 9.99 5.37
N ASN A 42 25.66 9.55 6.63
CA ASN A 42 26.35 10.21 7.73
C ASN A 42 27.68 9.49 7.99
N SER A 43 28.70 9.77 7.17
CA SER A 43 30.06 9.28 7.40
C SER A 43 31.11 10.29 6.92
N THR A 44 32.10 10.57 7.78
CA THR A 44 33.26 11.42 7.47
C THR A 44 34.47 10.60 7.02
N GLU A 45 34.29 9.32 6.73
CA GLU A 45 35.38 8.36 6.57
C GLU A 45 35.80 8.22 5.10
N SER A 46 37.11 8.18 4.86
CA SER A 46 37.68 7.98 3.53
C SER A 46 37.90 6.48 3.26
N PHE A 47 37.24 5.95 2.23
CA PHE A 47 37.42 4.56 1.81
C PHE A 47 38.43 4.46 0.65
N ASN A 48 39.45 3.60 0.81
CA ASN A 48 40.43 3.33 -0.26
C ASN A 48 39.89 2.25 -1.20
N PHE A 49 39.72 2.60 -2.48
CA PHE A 49 39.31 1.67 -3.52
C PHE A 49 40.53 1.21 -4.34
N THR A 50 40.88 -0.06 -4.26
CA THR A 50 41.85 -0.70 -5.15
C THR A 50 41.29 -2.03 -5.63
N TYR A 51 40.24 -1.97 -6.44
CA TYR A 51 39.72 -3.15 -7.15
C TYR A 51 39.40 -2.80 -8.59
N SER A 52 40.11 -3.44 -9.52
CA SER A 52 39.84 -3.39 -10.95
C SER A 52 38.71 -4.37 -11.24
N ALA A 53 37.47 -3.92 -11.21
CA ALA A 53 36.32 -4.73 -11.62
C ALA A 53 36.20 -4.73 -13.17
N SER A 54 36.17 -5.91 -13.77
CA SER A 54 35.83 -6.07 -15.21
C SER A 54 34.32 -6.12 -15.47
N ASP A 55 33.54 -6.47 -14.44
CA ASP A 55 32.09 -6.68 -14.47
C ASP A 55 31.38 -5.73 -13.48
N LEU A 56 30.06 -5.56 -13.61
CA LEU A 56 29.22 -4.88 -12.61
C LEU A 56 29.19 -5.71 -11.32
N ASN A 57 29.73 -5.16 -10.24
CA ASN A 57 29.78 -5.81 -8.93
C ASN A 57 29.00 -5.00 -7.88
N VAL A 58 28.55 -5.71 -6.84
CA VAL A 58 27.96 -5.09 -5.66
C VAL A 58 29.02 -4.84 -4.59
N TYR A 59 29.03 -3.64 -4.03
CA TYR A 59 29.86 -3.24 -2.92
C TYR A 59 28.99 -3.00 -1.70
N GLN A 60 29.28 -3.71 -0.60
CA GLN A 60 28.65 -3.49 0.69
C GLN A 60 29.57 -2.63 1.55
N LEU A 61 29.02 -1.54 2.08
CA LEU A 61 29.69 -0.70 3.07
C LEU A 61 29.38 -1.22 4.48
N SER A 62 30.40 -1.66 5.21
CA SER A 62 30.29 -2.02 6.62
C SER A 62 30.45 -0.77 7.49
N THR A 63 29.41 -0.45 8.26
CA THR A 63 29.43 0.66 9.24
C THR A 63 30.14 0.30 10.54
N THR A 64 30.47 -0.97 10.78
CA THR A 64 31.12 -1.41 12.02
C THR A 64 32.64 -1.45 11.90
N ASN A 65 33.15 -1.78 10.71
CA ASN A 65 34.58 -2.04 10.47
C ASN A 65 35.20 -1.10 9.44
N ASN A 66 34.45 -0.09 8.99
CA ASN A 66 34.84 0.87 7.96
C ASN A 66 35.43 0.22 6.71
N SER A 67 34.90 -0.96 6.36
CA SER A 67 35.37 -1.74 5.23
C SER A 67 34.31 -1.76 4.14
N ILE A 68 34.78 -1.68 2.90
CA ILE A 68 33.96 -1.97 1.73
C ILE A 68 34.28 -3.40 1.33
N THR A 69 33.28 -4.26 1.37
CA THR A 69 33.39 -5.64 0.90
C THR A 69 32.69 -5.77 -0.43
N VAL A 70 33.42 -6.22 -1.45
CA VAL A 70 32.78 -6.70 -2.69
C VAL A 70 32.00 -7.95 -2.33
N LEU A 71 30.72 -8.00 -2.67
CA LEU A 71 29.95 -9.22 -2.46
C LEU A 71 30.46 -10.30 -3.42
N PRO A 72 30.88 -11.47 -2.92
CA PRO A 72 31.54 -12.49 -3.74
C PRO A 72 30.67 -12.93 -4.92
N ASP A 73 31.28 -12.99 -6.12
CA ASP A 73 30.71 -13.61 -7.33
C ASP A 73 29.35 -13.06 -7.78
N THR A 74 29.11 -11.76 -7.55
CA THR A 74 27.87 -11.09 -7.94
C THR A 74 27.93 -10.56 -9.37
N LYS A 75 27.64 -11.43 -10.35
CA LYS A 75 27.45 -10.98 -11.73
C LYS A 75 26.03 -10.47 -11.92
N LEU A 76 25.87 -9.14 -11.92
CA LEU A 76 24.61 -8.52 -12.27
C LEU A 76 24.40 -8.57 -13.80
N PRO A 77 23.19 -8.90 -14.29
CA PRO A 77 22.88 -8.91 -15.71
C PRO A 77 22.90 -7.50 -16.33
N GLY A 78 22.82 -6.45 -15.52
CA GLY A 78 22.79 -5.06 -15.92
C GLY A 78 22.82 -4.13 -14.71
N VAL A 79 22.70 -2.82 -14.96
CA VAL A 79 22.65 -1.82 -13.88
C VAL A 79 21.23 -1.75 -13.33
N PRO A 80 21.01 -1.93 -12.01
CA PRO A 80 19.69 -1.75 -11.43
C PRO A 80 19.18 -0.32 -11.57
N SER A 81 17.94 -0.14 -12.04
CA SER A 81 17.23 1.14 -12.03
C SER A 81 16.60 1.44 -10.66
N ILE A 82 16.24 0.40 -9.93
CA ILE A 82 15.72 0.47 -8.56
C ILE A 82 16.43 -0.60 -7.75
N TRP A 83 16.82 -0.27 -6.52
CA TRP A 83 17.35 -1.24 -5.57
C TRP A 83 16.95 -0.85 -4.16
N GLN A 84 16.28 -1.77 -3.47
CA GLN A 84 15.85 -1.58 -2.10
C GLN A 84 15.99 -2.88 -1.30
N LEU A 85 16.28 -2.73 -0.01
CA LEU A 85 16.33 -3.84 0.95
C LEU A 85 14.90 -4.31 1.24
N ILE A 86 14.70 -5.62 1.23
CA ILE A 86 13.48 -6.25 1.76
C ILE A 86 13.68 -6.53 3.25
N ASN A 87 14.86 -7.04 3.60
CA ASN A 87 15.30 -7.26 4.97
C ASN A 87 16.84 -7.21 5.02
N ASN A 88 17.42 -7.58 6.15
CA ASN A 88 18.87 -7.53 6.37
C ASN A 88 19.69 -8.48 5.47
N SER A 89 19.08 -9.51 4.88
CA SER A 89 19.76 -10.53 4.08
C SER A 89 19.25 -10.65 2.64
N THR A 90 18.16 -9.95 2.27
CA THR A 90 17.66 -9.92 0.90
C THR A 90 17.32 -8.50 0.43
N SER A 91 17.56 -8.27 -0.85
CA SER A 91 17.15 -7.06 -1.56
C SER A 91 16.46 -7.40 -2.86
N ILE A 92 15.72 -6.45 -3.38
CA ILE A 92 15.15 -6.51 -4.73
C ILE A 92 15.77 -5.43 -5.59
N MET A 93 16.02 -5.83 -6.84
CA MET A 93 16.61 -5.00 -7.87
C MET A 93 15.72 -5.04 -9.10
N ILE A 94 15.51 -3.90 -9.75
CA ILE A 94 14.92 -3.86 -11.09
C ILE A 94 16.04 -3.66 -12.09
N ILE A 95 16.28 -4.64 -12.96
CA ILE A 95 17.30 -4.57 -14.01
C ILE A 95 16.60 -4.81 -15.35
N ASP A 96 16.74 -3.87 -16.28
CA ASP A 96 16.08 -3.93 -17.59
C ASP A 96 14.57 -4.28 -17.49
N ASN A 97 13.88 -3.59 -16.55
CA ASN A 97 12.46 -3.78 -16.21
C ASN A 97 12.08 -5.18 -15.73
N LYS A 98 13.04 -5.96 -15.23
CA LYS A 98 12.80 -7.26 -14.61
C LYS A 98 13.21 -7.22 -13.14
N PRO A 99 12.35 -7.67 -12.22
CA PRO A 99 12.68 -7.78 -10.81
C PRO A 99 13.53 -9.01 -10.54
N TYR A 100 14.59 -8.80 -9.76
CA TYR A 100 15.50 -9.81 -9.26
C TYR A 100 15.58 -9.71 -7.73
N ILE A 101 15.51 -10.85 -7.06
CA ILE A 101 15.82 -10.98 -5.64
C ILE A 101 17.27 -11.36 -5.50
N TYR A 102 18.00 -10.57 -4.73
CA TYR A 102 19.38 -10.79 -4.40
C TYR A 102 19.54 -11.13 -2.91
N ASN A 103 20.18 -12.25 -2.61
CA ASN A 103 20.45 -12.70 -1.24
C ASN A 103 21.92 -12.46 -0.89
N PHE A 104 22.16 -11.68 0.15
CA PHE A 104 23.50 -11.26 0.61
C PHE A 104 24.31 -12.39 1.23
N GLN A 105 23.68 -13.47 1.73
CA GLN A 105 24.37 -14.55 2.45
C GLN A 105 25.04 -15.56 1.51
N ASN A 106 24.40 -15.88 0.39
CA ASN A 106 24.86 -16.89 -0.55
C ASN A 106 25.16 -16.32 -1.95
N SER A 107 25.11 -15.00 -2.10
CA SER A 107 25.28 -14.27 -3.36
C SER A 107 24.34 -14.74 -4.48
N SER A 108 23.18 -15.33 -4.15
CA SER A 108 22.24 -15.80 -5.17
C SER A 108 21.41 -14.66 -5.73
N LEU A 109 21.33 -14.59 -7.06
CA LEU A 109 20.46 -13.68 -7.80
C LEU A 109 19.38 -14.48 -8.53
N VAL A 110 18.11 -14.22 -8.23
CA VAL A 110 16.98 -14.95 -8.81
C VAL A 110 16.01 -13.95 -9.43
N GLN A 111 15.71 -14.09 -10.72
CA GLN A 111 14.65 -13.32 -11.37
C GLN A 111 13.27 -13.83 -10.91
N LEU A 112 12.31 -12.93 -10.65
CA LEU A 112 10.94 -13.36 -10.41
C LEU A 112 10.35 -14.04 -11.67
N LYS A 113 9.60 -15.12 -11.45
CA LYS A 113 9.05 -15.94 -12.53
C LYS A 113 7.93 -15.21 -13.26
N ASN A 114 7.61 -15.69 -14.46
CA ASN A 114 6.50 -15.20 -15.28
C ASN A 114 6.58 -13.71 -15.69
N TRP A 115 7.66 -13.01 -15.37
CA TRP A 115 7.80 -11.58 -15.65
C TRP A 115 7.79 -11.20 -17.14
N ASN A 116 8.09 -12.16 -18.02
CA ASN A 116 7.98 -11.94 -19.47
C ASN A 116 6.55 -11.65 -19.95
N ASN A 117 5.54 -11.86 -19.09
CA ASN A 117 4.14 -11.52 -19.36
C ASN A 117 3.81 -10.04 -19.07
N ILE A 118 4.71 -9.32 -18.39
CA ILE A 118 4.58 -7.88 -18.13
C ILE A 118 5.20 -7.11 -19.29
N LYS A 119 4.50 -6.08 -19.77
CA LYS A 119 5.03 -5.12 -20.74
C LYS A 119 5.19 -3.76 -20.07
N GLY A 120 6.18 -3.00 -20.50
CA GLY A 120 6.42 -1.63 -20.04
C GLY A 120 7.46 -1.51 -18.93
N ASP A 121 7.51 -0.34 -18.32
CA ASP A 121 8.59 0.07 -17.41
C ASP A 121 8.13 0.14 -15.96
N ILE A 122 8.88 -0.52 -15.06
CA ILE A 122 8.64 -0.46 -13.62
C ILE A 122 9.27 0.81 -13.07
N LYS A 123 8.51 1.57 -12.27
CA LYS A 123 8.98 2.81 -11.64
C LYS A 123 8.97 2.76 -10.12
N SER A 124 8.15 1.89 -9.54
CA SER A 124 8.02 1.73 -8.10
C SER A 124 7.68 0.30 -7.76
N PHE A 125 7.97 -0.11 -6.54
CA PHE A 125 7.41 -1.32 -6.00
C PHE A 125 7.23 -1.18 -4.49
N TYR A 126 6.40 -2.04 -3.92
CA TYR A 126 6.24 -2.22 -2.48
C TYR A 126 6.18 -3.72 -2.17
N TYR A 127 6.74 -4.12 -1.05
CA TYR A 127 6.68 -5.51 -0.57
C TYR A 127 5.86 -5.56 0.71
N ASP A 128 4.76 -6.28 0.66
CA ASP A 128 3.94 -6.61 1.81
C ASP A 128 4.50 -7.88 2.46
N GLU A 129 5.07 -7.71 3.65
CA GLU A 129 5.70 -8.81 4.36
C GLU A 129 4.67 -9.80 4.93
N ASP A 130 3.47 -9.36 5.29
CA ASP A 130 2.45 -10.21 5.89
C ASP A 130 1.81 -11.11 4.82
N LEU A 131 1.47 -10.52 3.67
CA LEU A 131 0.89 -11.21 2.52
C LEU A 131 1.93 -11.88 1.61
N LYS A 132 3.23 -11.72 1.92
CA LYS A 132 4.35 -12.18 1.07
C LYS A 132 4.13 -11.82 -0.41
N SER A 133 3.70 -10.58 -0.65
CA SER A 133 3.27 -10.11 -1.96
C SER A 133 4.03 -8.85 -2.36
N PHE A 134 4.47 -8.81 -3.61
CA PHE A 134 5.03 -7.59 -4.19
C PHE A 134 3.97 -6.87 -5.01
N TYR A 135 3.95 -5.55 -4.93
CA TYR A 135 3.18 -4.68 -5.80
C TYR A 135 4.15 -3.89 -6.65
N PHE A 136 4.08 -4.04 -7.97
CA PHE A 136 4.94 -3.31 -8.90
C PHE A 136 4.11 -2.25 -9.62
N GLY A 137 4.53 -1.00 -9.52
CA GLY A 137 3.90 0.16 -10.15
C GLY A 137 4.79 0.72 -11.26
N GLY A 138 4.17 1.20 -12.32
CA GLY A 138 4.92 1.81 -13.41
C GLY A 138 4.04 2.15 -14.60
N SER A 139 4.66 2.34 -15.75
CA SER A 139 3.98 2.40 -17.04
C SER A 139 3.89 0.97 -17.60
N ILE A 140 3.19 0.09 -16.87
CA ILE A 140 3.15 -1.36 -17.13
C ILE A 140 1.76 -1.85 -17.54
N SER A 141 1.70 -3.00 -18.21
CA SER A 141 0.45 -3.69 -18.55
C SER A 141 0.57 -5.21 -18.37
N PHE A 142 -0.49 -5.84 -17.87
CA PHE A 142 -0.61 -7.29 -17.63
C PHE A 142 -2.07 -7.74 -17.73
N ASN A 143 -2.40 -8.77 -18.52
CA ASN A 143 -3.78 -9.30 -18.64
C ASN A 143 -4.86 -8.19 -18.75
N ASP A 144 -4.67 -7.25 -19.67
CA ASP A 144 -5.55 -6.09 -19.90
C ASP A 144 -5.68 -5.09 -18.72
N THR A 145 -4.94 -5.30 -17.64
CA THR A 145 -4.78 -4.35 -16.52
C THR A 145 -3.56 -3.45 -16.73
N HIS A 146 -3.62 -2.21 -16.22
CA HIS A 146 -2.58 -1.20 -16.46
C HIS A 146 -2.10 -0.55 -15.16
N GLY A 147 -0.86 -0.06 -15.17
CA GLY A 147 -0.28 0.80 -14.14
C GLY A 147 0.29 0.07 -12.92
N ILE A 148 -0.29 -1.07 -12.54
CA ILE A 148 0.10 -1.83 -11.36
C ILE A 148 -0.15 -3.34 -11.53
N VAL A 149 0.70 -4.18 -10.94
CA VAL A 149 0.53 -5.63 -10.87
C VAL A 149 0.94 -6.15 -9.49
N GLN A 150 0.26 -7.20 -9.02
CA GLN A 150 0.67 -7.92 -7.81
C GLN A 150 1.45 -9.18 -8.22
N TYR A 151 2.48 -9.52 -7.46
CA TYR A 151 3.20 -10.78 -7.56
C TYR A 151 3.15 -11.50 -6.23
N ASP A 152 2.50 -12.65 -6.19
CA ASP A 152 2.52 -13.55 -5.05
C ASP A 152 3.88 -14.25 -5.00
N TYR A 153 4.65 -13.99 -3.94
CA TYR A 153 6.00 -14.54 -3.81
C TYR A 153 6.01 -16.02 -3.44
N GLN A 154 4.98 -16.52 -2.77
CA GLN A 154 4.90 -17.92 -2.36
C GLN A 154 4.46 -18.82 -3.52
N GLU A 155 3.43 -18.40 -4.25
CA GLU A 155 2.90 -19.12 -5.41
C GLU A 155 3.68 -18.84 -6.70
N GLU A 156 4.56 -17.84 -6.68
CA GLU A 156 5.36 -17.38 -7.83
C GLU A 156 4.50 -16.94 -9.04
N GLN A 157 3.36 -16.29 -8.75
CA GLN A 157 2.36 -15.91 -9.74
C GLN A 157 2.15 -14.40 -9.85
N LEU A 158 1.93 -13.94 -11.07
CA LEU A 158 1.44 -12.59 -11.34
C LEU A 158 -0.08 -12.57 -11.25
N LEU A 159 -0.60 -11.62 -10.49
CA LEU A 159 -2.01 -11.44 -10.21
C LEU A 159 -2.47 -10.05 -10.63
N SER A 160 -3.63 -10.00 -11.26
CA SER A 160 -4.36 -8.75 -11.48
C SER A 160 -5.02 -8.33 -10.17
N LEU A 161 -4.99 -7.04 -9.87
CA LEU A 161 -5.66 -6.51 -8.68
C LEU A 161 -7.19 -6.55 -8.85
N PRO A 162 -7.96 -6.66 -7.75
CA PRO A 162 -9.41 -6.78 -7.79
C PRO A 162 -10.13 -5.58 -8.42
N PHE A 163 -9.47 -4.43 -8.55
CA PHE A 163 -9.99 -3.24 -9.23
C PHE A 163 -9.45 -3.06 -10.66
N GLY A 164 -8.71 -4.04 -11.18
CA GLY A 164 -8.20 -4.07 -12.55
C GLY A 164 -7.01 -3.14 -12.82
N GLY A 165 -6.37 -2.60 -11.77
CA GLY A 165 -5.34 -1.58 -11.92
C GLY A 165 -5.95 -0.23 -12.31
N PHE A 166 -5.34 0.47 -13.26
CA PHE A 166 -5.74 1.81 -13.69
C PHE A 166 -6.12 1.84 -15.18
N ASN A 167 -6.63 2.98 -15.64
CA ASN A 167 -6.95 3.20 -17.05
C ASN A 167 -5.72 3.04 -17.96
N GLU A 168 -5.94 2.82 -19.26
CA GLU A 168 -4.87 2.79 -20.27
C GLU A 168 -3.99 4.05 -20.20
N ASN A 169 -2.69 3.88 -20.51
CA ASN A 169 -1.66 4.93 -20.40
C ASN A 169 -1.46 5.51 -18.99
N SER A 170 -2.00 4.85 -17.96
CA SER A 170 -1.69 5.17 -16.58
C SER A 170 -0.22 4.88 -16.25
N THR A 171 0.28 5.56 -15.23
CA THR A 171 1.63 5.35 -14.72
C THR A 171 1.64 5.54 -13.21
N ILE A 172 2.10 4.52 -12.49
CA ILE A 172 2.30 4.59 -11.04
C ILE A 172 3.76 4.86 -10.74
N ASN A 173 4.03 6.01 -10.11
CA ASN A 173 5.39 6.46 -9.81
C ASN A 173 5.80 6.12 -8.37
N SER A 174 4.86 5.90 -7.46
CA SER A 174 5.14 5.56 -6.07
C SER A 174 4.04 4.72 -5.46
N ILE A 175 4.45 3.77 -4.62
CA ILE A 175 3.58 2.92 -3.81
C ILE A 175 4.12 2.98 -2.38
N VAL A 176 3.32 3.43 -1.43
CA VAL A 176 3.71 3.49 -0.02
C VAL A 176 2.58 2.95 0.85
N GLN A 177 2.93 2.26 1.93
CA GLN A 177 1.96 1.88 2.94
C GLN A 177 1.61 3.07 3.81
N LEU A 178 0.34 3.25 4.13
CA LEU A 178 -0.11 4.23 5.10
C LEU A 178 0.29 3.78 6.51
N GLU A 179 0.97 4.65 7.24
CA GLU A 179 1.45 4.35 8.58
C GLU A 179 0.28 4.00 9.53
N GLY A 180 0.40 2.87 10.25
CA GLY A 180 -0.66 2.37 11.13
C GLY A 180 -1.84 1.69 10.42
N SER A 181 -1.77 1.47 9.10
CA SER A 181 -2.78 0.76 8.32
C SER A 181 -2.15 -0.30 7.40
N SER A 182 -2.95 -1.26 6.94
CA SER A 182 -2.62 -2.15 5.83
C SER A 182 -2.89 -1.52 4.45
N ASP A 183 -3.36 -0.27 4.41
CA ASP A 183 -3.72 0.41 3.18
C ASP A 183 -2.49 0.90 2.40
N LEU A 184 -2.56 0.80 1.07
CA LEU A 184 -1.55 1.32 0.16
C LEU A 184 -2.00 2.63 -0.49
N ILE A 185 -1.11 3.62 -0.48
CA ILE A 185 -1.24 4.87 -1.21
C ILE A 185 -0.49 4.73 -2.53
N LEU A 186 -1.22 4.90 -3.63
CA LEU A 186 -0.70 4.83 -4.99
C LEU A 186 -0.66 6.24 -5.58
N ALA A 187 0.54 6.70 -5.95
CA ALA A 187 0.74 8.02 -6.55
C ALA A 187 1.26 7.90 -7.99
N GLY A 188 0.70 8.69 -8.89
CA GLY A 188 0.99 8.57 -10.32
C GLY A 188 0.11 9.44 -11.20
N SER A 189 0.06 9.10 -12.48
CA SER A 189 -0.83 9.69 -13.47
C SER A 189 -1.86 8.65 -13.90
N PHE A 190 -3.10 8.85 -13.49
CA PHE A 190 -4.27 8.06 -13.84
C PHE A 190 -5.51 8.90 -13.56
N ASN A 191 -6.62 8.58 -14.22
CA ASN A 191 -7.89 9.28 -14.03
C ASN A 191 -9.07 8.32 -13.74
N SER A 192 -8.81 7.01 -13.79
CA SER A 192 -9.78 5.97 -13.48
C SER A 192 -9.05 4.67 -13.08
N ILE A 193 -9.81 3.74 -12.51
CA ILE A 193 -9.39 2.35 -12.33
C ILE A 193 -9.69 1.52 -13.59
N GLY A 194 -9.10 0.33 -13.69
CA GLY A 194 -9.24 -0.56 -14.84
C GLY A 194 -10.65 -1.12 -14.99
N TYR A 195 -11.27 -1.51 -13.87
CA TYR A 195 -12.67 -1.93 -13.83
C TYR A 195 -13.56 -0.71 -13.57
N VAL A 196 -13.83 0.06 -14.63
CA VAL A 196 -14.58 1.33 -14.56
C VAL A 196 -16.01 1.15 -14.04
N GLU A 197 -16.59 -0.02 -14.20
CA GLU A 197 -17.89 -0.40 -13.65
C GLU A 197 -17.95 -0.32 -12.13
N LEU A 198 -16.81 -0.40 -11.44
CA LEU A 198 -16.72 -0.21 -9.99
C LEU A 198 -16.90 1.26 -9.58
N LEU A 199 -16.72 2.19 -10.53
CA LEU A 199 -16.98 3.62 -10.35
C LEU A 199 -18.41 4.00 -10.73
N ASN A 200 -19.15 3.12 -11.41
CA ASN A 200 -20.53 3.40 -11.82
C ASN A 200 -21.46 3.39 -10.61
N ILE A 201 -21.61 4.56 -9.99
CA ILE A 201 -22.71 4.82 -9.07
C ILE A 201 -23.89 5.34 -9.88
N THR A 202 -24.93 4.51 -9.99
CA THR A 202 -26.20 4.97 -10.52
C THR A 202 -26.92 5.76 -9.43
N LEU A 203 -26.86 7.09 -9.50
CA LEU A 203 -27.68 7.97 -8.68
C LEU A 203 -29.03 8.15 -9.38
N ASN A 204 -30.06 7.42 -8.93
CA ASN A 204 -31.43 7.75 -9.30
C ASN A 204 -31.89 8.91 -8.40
N GLU A 205 -31.75 10.13 -8.90
CA GLU A 205 -32.34 11.31 -8.28
C GLU A 205 -33.80 11.45 -8.75
N THR A 206 -34.73 11.18 -7.84
CA THR A 206 -36.09 11.73 -7.94
C THR A 206 -36.25 12.73 -6.80
N GLU A 207 -36.99 13.83 -7.01
CA GLU A 207 -37.14 14.97 -6.07
C GLU A 207 -37.53 14.60 -4.62
N THR A 208 -37.82 13.34 -4.32
CA THR A 208 -38.21 12.85 -2.99
C THR A 208 -37.43 11.64 -2.47
N ASN A 209 -36.58 10.98 -3.28
CA ASN A 209 -35.77 9.84 -2.85
C ASN A 209 -34.51 9.69 -3.72
N THR A 210 -33.35 9.63 -3.06
CA THR A 210 -32.09 9.16 -3.64
C THR A 210 -31.91 7.68 -3.35
N THR A 211 -31.97 6.85 -4.38
CA THR A 211 -31.62 5.42 -4.28
C THR A 211 -30.37 5.19 -5.11
N SER A 212 -29.25 4.85 -4.45
CA SER A 212 -28.03 4.42 -5.12
C SER A 212 -28.12 2.92 -5.42
N TYR A 213 -28.12 2.56 -6.70
CA TYR A 213 -28.00 1.17 -7.12
C TYR A 213 -26.53 0.93 -7.51
N ARG A 214 -25.83 0.07 -6.75
CA ARG A 214 -24.48 -0.39 -7.06
C ARG A 214 -24.56 -1.74 -7.77
N ASN A 215 -23.91 -1.87 -8.92
CA ASN A 215 -23.64 -3.19 -9.49
C ASN A 215 -22.57 -3.86 -8.60
N GLN A 216 -22.95 -5.00 -8.05
CA GLN A 216 -22.14 -5.81 -7.14
C GLN A 216 -20.91 -6.34 -7.90
N THR A 217 -19.71 -5.76 -7.69
CA THR A 217 -18.41 -6.46 -7.75
C THR A 217 -17.21 -5.52 -7.49
N GLY A 218 -17.23 -4.66 -6.46
CA GLY A 218 -15.98 -3.98 -6.08
C GLY A 218 -16.14 -2.96 -4.96
N VAL A 219 -15.41 -3.20 -3.88
CA VAL A 219 -15.49 -2.42 -2.64
C VAL A 219 -14.60 -1.17 -2.77
N ILE A 220 -15.00 -0.20 -3.59
CA ILE A 220 -14.50 1.17 -3.46
C ILE A 220 -15.68 2.01 -3.00
N ASP A 221 -15.61 2.45 -1.74
CA ASP A 221 -16.71 3.13 -1.07
C ASP A 221 -16.53 4.65 -1.14
N ILE A 222 -17.08 5.28 -2.18
CA ILE A 222 -17.14 6.74 -2.30
C ILE A 222 -18.38 7.35 -1.62
N SER A 223 -19.04 6.60 -0.72
CA SER A 223 -20.19 7.12 0.04
C SER A 223 -19.75 8.31 0.88
N GLN A 224 -20.60 9.35 0.94
CA GLN A 224 -20.38 10.48 1.85
C GLN A 224 -20.32 9.95 3.29
N SER A 225 -19.13 9.99 3.87
CA SER A 225 -18.94 9.59 5.27
C SER A 225 -19.60 10.64 6.16
N ILE A 226 -20.51 10.19 7.01
CA ILE A 226 -21.07 11.02 8.08
C ILE A 226 -20.20 10.74 9.31
N PRO A 227 -19.38 11.70 9.75
CA PRO A 227 -18.56 11.49 10.93
C PRO A 227 -19.46 11.34 12.15
N ILE A 228 -19.28 10.24 12.88
CA ILE A 228 -19.86 10.07 14.22
C ILE A 228 -18.75 10.39 15.21
N LEU A 229 -18.94 11.44 16.01
CA LEU A 229 -17.95 11.84 17.01
C LEU A 229 -18.16 11.01 18.28
N SER A 230 -17.10 10.78 19.05
CA SER A 230 -17.21 10.00 20.28
C SER A 230 -18.18 10.61 21.31
N GLN A 231 -18.33 11.93 21.31
CA GLN A 231 -19.31 12.64 22.14
C GLN A 231 -20.78 12.36 21.76
N ASP A 232 -21.03 11.93 20.52
CA ASP A 232 -22.37 11.68 20.00
C ASP A 232 -22.84 10.26 20.30
N VAL A 233 -22.01 9.49 21.00
CA VAL A 233 -22.15 8.05 21.20
C VAL A 233 -22.31 7.74 22.68
N SER A 234 -23.24 6.85 22.99
CA SER A 234 -23.39 6.31 24.33
C SER A 234 -23.74 4.83 24.28
N ALA A 235 -23.26 4.06 25.26
CA ALA A 235 -23.64 2.68 25.45
C ALA A 235 -24.26 2.48 26.83
N SER A 236 -25.23 1.57 26.92
CA SER A 236 -25.88 1.23 28.19
C SER A 236 -24.98 0.41 29.11
N VAL A 237 -24.10 -0.41 28.52
CA VAL A 237 -23.16 -1.32 29.17
C VAL A 237 -21.95 -1.57 28.27
N GLY A 238 -20.91 -2.21 28.81
CA GLY A 238 -19.69 -2.56 28.09
C GLY A 238 -18.61 -1.48 28.13
N GLU A 239 -17.40 -1.89 27.75
CA GLU A 239 -16.20 -1.04 27.73
C GLU A 239 -15.85 -0.63 26.30
N ASN A 240 -15.18 0.51 26.13
CA ASN A 240 -14.72 1.00 24.82
C ASN A 240 -15.83 1.15 23.76
N ALA A 241 -17.02 1.62 24.17
CA ALA A 241 -18.16 1.85 23.27
C ALA A 241 -17.84 2.78 22.07
N GLN A 242 -16.83 3.62 22.20
CA GLN A 242 -16.38 4.52 21.13
C GLN A 242 -15.61 3.81 20.03
N ASP A 243 -14.98 2.69 20.35
CA ASP A 243 -14.10 1.94 19.45
C ASP A 243 -14.90 1.06 18.47
N ILE A 244 -16.25 1.03 18.58
CA ILE A 244 -17.13 0.35 17.60
C ILE A 244 -17.19 1.06 16.24
N ILE A 245 -16.92 2.38 16.19
CA ILE A 245 -16.96 3.16 14.93
C ILE A 245 -15.57 3.29 14.33
N CYS A 246 -14.55 3.52 15.16
CA CYS A 246 -13.16 3.69 14.74
C CYS A 246 -12.23 3.14 15.83
N PRO A 247 -11.88 1.85 15.80
CA PRO A 247 -10.96 1.29 16.79
C PRO A 247 -9.58 1.92 16.62
N VAL A 248 -8.99 2.36 17.73
CA VAL A 248 -7.58 2.79 17.75
C VAL A 248 -6.71 1.54 17.67
N THR A 249 -5.63 1.57 16.89
CA THR A 249 -4.73 0.42 16.69
C THR A 249 -4.30 -0.19 18.02
N GLY A 250 -4.64 -1.48 18.23
CA GLY A 250 -4.31 -2.22 19.45
C GLY A 250 -5.42 -2.32 20.49
N ASN A 251 -6.54 -1.60 20.33
CA ASN A 251 -7.73 -1.78 21.16
C ASN A 251 -8.73 -2.76 20.53
N ASN A 252 -9.25 -3.65 21.36
CA ASN A 252 -10.46 -4.40 21.06
C ASN A 252 -11.64 -3.41 20.99
N GLY A 253 -12.54 -3.56 20.00
CA GLY A 253 -13.73 -2.71 19.81
C GLY A 253 -14.69 -2.73 21.01
N TRP A 254 -15.97 -2.36 20.83
CA TRP A 254 -16.92 -2.36 21.97
C TRP A 254 -17.06 -3.76 22.59
N LEU A 255 -16.77 -3.86 23.89
CA LEU A 255 -16.72 -5.12 24.64
C LEU A 255 -17.94 -5.29 25.53
N LEU A 256 -18.63 -6.42 25.38
CA LEU A 256 -19.69 -6.86 26.29
C LEU A 256 -19.23 -8.05 27.12
N SER A 257 -19.70 -8.14 28.37
CA SER A 257 -19.46 -9.33 29.20
C SER A 257 -20.22 -10.52 28.63
N ASN A 258 -19.78 -11.73 28.95
CA ASN A 258 -20.44 -12.94 28.47
C ASN A 258 -21.92 -13.00 28.90
N GLY A 259 -22.82 -13.17 27.93
CA GLY A 259 -24.28 -13.23 28.14
C GLY A 259 -24.94 -11.87 28.39
N GLU A 260 -24.20 -10.76 28.29
CA GLU A 260 -24.72 -9.42 28.51
C GLU A 260 -25.38 -8.86 27.25
N LEU A 261 -26.51 -8.17 27.42
CA LEU A 261 -27.19 -7.44 26.36
C LEU A 261 -26.90 -5.95 26.53
N GLY A 262 -26.35 -5.33 25.49
CA GLY A 262 -26.08 -3.90 25.47
C GLY A 262 -26.79 -3.16 24.37
N THR A 263 -27.07 -1.88 24.62
CA THR A 263 -27.49 -0.94 23.58
C THR A 263 -26.38 0.06 23.36
N TRP A 264 -25.97 0.18 22.11
CA TRP A 264 -25.13 1.26 21.64
C TRP A 264 -25.98 2.23 20.83
N SER A 265 -25.82 3.52 21.08
CA SER A 265 -26.61 4.58 20.45
C SER A 265 -25.72 5.72 19.99
N ALA A 266 -26.02 6.23 18.79
CA ALA A 266 -25.42 7.43 18.25
C ALA A 266 -26.50 8.48 17.95
N SER A 267 -26.32 9.69 18.47
CA SER A 267 -27.20 10.82 18.24
C SER A 267 -26.62 11.73 17.16
N LEU A 268 -27.18 11.65 15.96
CA LEU A 268 -26.74 12.45 14.83
C LEU A 268 -27.41 13.84 14.85
N GLN A 269 -26.64 14.88 14.59
CA GLN A 269 -27.14 16.27 14.56
C GLN A 269 -28.06 16.56 13.37
N THR A 270 -27.98 15.73 12.32
CA THR A 270 -28.79 15.86 11.12
C THR A 270 -29.50 14.55 10.80
N LYS A 271 -30.64 14.65 10.12
CA LYS A 271 -31.37 13.46 9.66
C LYS A 271 -30.62 12.82 8.49
N VAL A 272 -30.26 11.56 8.65
CA VAL A 272 -29.56 10.78 7.63
C VAL A 272 -30.39 9.56 7.22
N ARG A 273 -30.19 9.11 5.97
CA ARG A 273 -30.71 7.84 5.47
C ARG A 273 -29.52 7.00 5.01
N PRO A 274 -28.89 6.23 5.91
CA PRO A 274 -27.67 5.52 5.57
C PRO A 274 -27.98 4.39 4.58
N SER A 275 -27.19 4.28 3.52
CA SER A 275 -27.21 3.14 2.60
C SER A 275 -26.23 2.04 3.00
N LYS A 276 -25.36 2.30 3.99
CA LYS A 276 -24.36 1.38 4.52
C LYS A 276 -23.99 1.80 5.94
N ILE A 277 -23.76 0.82 6.80
CA ILE A 277 -23.26 1.01 8.15
C ILE A 277 -22.07 0.07 8.31
N ARG A 278 -20.95 0.56 8.83
CA ARG A 278 -19.76 -0.24 9.14
C ARG A 278 -19.54 -0.16 10.64
N LEU A 279 -19.57 -1.32 11.29
CA LEU A 279 -19.32 -1.47 12.72
C LEU A 279 -18.10 -2.37 12.90
N TYR A 280 -17.24 -2.04 13.84
CA TYR A 280 -16.09 -2.84 14.21
C TYR A 280 -16.45 -3.65 15.45
N ASN A 281 -16.57 -4.96 15.27
CA ASN A 281 -16.74 -5.88 16.38
C ASN A 281 -15.38 -6.21 17.00
N SER A 282 -15.38 -6.57 18.27
CA SER A 282 -14.16 -7.01 18.93
C SER A 282 -13.63 -8.32 18.33
N ASN A 283 -12.30 -8.42 18.18
CA ASN A 283 -11.60 -9.62 17.73
C ASN A 283 -11.12 -10.52 18.90
N SER A 284 -11.56 -10.24 20.13
CA SER A 284 -11.22 -11.05 21.30
C SER A 284 -12.10 -12.31 21.36
N GLU A 285 -11.46 -13.48 21.53
CA GLU A 285 -12.09 -14.81 21.44
C GLU A 285 -13.33 -15.01 22.34
N ASN A 286 -13.51 -14.23 23.40
CA ASN A 286 -14.56 -14.43 24.42
C ASN A 286 -15.47 -13.23 24.69
N THR A 287 -15.34 -12.11 23.96
CA THR A 287 -16.08 -10.86 24.27
C THR A 287 -16.61 -10.12 23.03
N SER A 288 -16.90 -10.85 21.95
CA SER A 288 -17.52 -10.31 20.74
C SER A 288 -19.05 -10.27 20.82
N VAL A 289 -19.65 -9.38 20.03
CA VAL A 289 -21.11 -9.33 19.83
C VAL A 289 -21.50 -10.38 18.77
N ASN A 290 -22.31 -11.37 19.15
CA ASN A 290 -22.70 -12.46 18.24
C ASN A 290 -23.94 -12.13 17.39
N THR A 291 -24.83 -11.28 17.88
CA THR A 291 -26.02 -10.86 17.14
C THR A 291 -26.39 -9.44 17.49
N PHE A 292 -26.85 -8.67 16.50
CA PHE A 292 -27.29 -7.31 16.71
C PHE A 292 -28.52 -6.96 15.88
N ARG A 293 -29.11 -5.80 16.19
CA ARG A 293 -30.15 -5.15 15.40
C ARG A 293 -29.98 -3.65 15.47
N ILE A 294 -30.45 -2.95 14.45
CA ILE A 294 -30.41 -1.50 14.40
C ILE A 294 -31.83 -0.96 14.55
N ILE A 295 -32.02 -0.13 15.57
CA ILE A 295 -33.30 0.57 15.83
C ILE A 295 -33.13 2.02 15.40
N THR A 296 -34.03 2.48 14.55
CA THR A 296 -34.02 3.85 14.02
C THR A 296 -34.84 4.79 14.90
N TYR A 297 -34.36 6.01 15.10
CA TYR A 297 -35.12 7.10 15.72
C TYR A 297 -35.59 8.10 14.66
N PRO A 298 -36.82 8.68 14.73
CA PRO A 298 -37.82 8.56 15.80
C PRO A 298 -38.82 7.41 15.62
N ALA A 299 -38.74 6.66 14.52
CA ALA A 299 -39.76 5.65 14.18
C ALA A 299 -39.75 4.42 15.10
N ASN A 300 -38.66 4.19 15.86
CA ASN A 300 -38.40 2.98 16.65
C ASN A 300 -38.54 1.69 15.84
N GLY A 301 -38.29 1.77 14.53
CA GLY A 301 -38.35 0.64 13.61
C GLY A 301 -37.01 -0.11 13.56
N ILE A 302 -37.08 -1.43 13.46
CA ILE A 302 -35.92 -2.29 13.18
C ILE A 302 -35.59 -2.17 11.69
N MET A 303 -34.32 -1.94 11.37
CA MET A 303 -33.86 -1.82 9.99
C MET A 303 -33.70 -3.20 9.34
N ASN A 304 -34.25 -3.36 8.14
CA ASN A 304 -33.91 -4.51 7.30
C ASN A 304 -32.54 -4.30 6.70
N MET A 305 -31.65 -5.27 6.87
CA MET A 305 -30.25 -5.18 6.44
C MET A 305 -29.89 -6.33 5.51
N THR A 306 -28.91 -6.05 4.68
CA THR A 306 -28.22 -7.01 3.81
C THR A 306 -26.75 -7.05 4.20
N TYR A 307 -26.17 -8.24 4.29
CA TYR A 307 -24.74 -8.42 4.53
C TYR A 307 -24.17 -9.46 3.55
N ILE A 308 -22.86 -9.42 3.34
CA ILE A 308 -22.14 -10.44 2.60
C ILE A 308 -21.62 -11.46 3.60
N ASP A 309 -22.04 -12.71 3.48
CA ASP A 309 -21.59 -13.78 4.37
C ASP A 309 -20.12 -14.15 4.07
N PRO A 310 -19.23 -14.15 5.07
CA PRO A 310 -17.80 -14.40 4.84
C PRO A 310 -17.48 -15.84 4.43
N TYR A 311 -18.37 -16.82 4.67
CA TYR A 311 -18.15 -18.22 4.35
C TYR A 311 -18.46 -18.56 2.89
N ASP A 312 -19.49 -17.94 2.32
CA ASP A 312 -19.97 -18.24 0.97
C ASP A 312 -19.96 -17.03 0.01
N LEU A 313 -19.61 -15.84 0.51
CA LEU A 313 -19.55 -14.57 -0.20
C LEU A 313 -20.88 -14.18 -0.87
N GLN A 314 -22.01 -14.72 -0.39
CA GLN A 314 -23.34 -14.39 -0.89
C GLN A 314 -24.01 -13.28 -0.07
N GLU A 315 -24.88 -12.52 -0.73
CA GLU A 315 -25.74 -11.55 -0.05
C GLU A 315 -26.84 -12.27 0.73
N LYS A 316 -26.93 -11.99 2.03
CA LYS A 316 -27.95 -12.50 2.95
C LYS A 316 -28.72 -11.36 3.60
N HIS A 317 -29.95 -11.65 4.00
CA HIS A 317 -30.85 -10.68 4.65
C HIS A 317 -31.00 -10.97 6.14
N CYS A 318 -31.10 -9.93 6.96
CA CYS A 318 -31.38 -10.03 8.38
C CYS A 318 -32.10 -8.77 8.89
N ASP A 319 -32.80 -8.89 10.03
CA ASP A 319 -33.54 -7.79 10.66
C ASP A 319 -33.22 -7.65 12.17
N ALA A 320 -33.75 -8.54 13.00
CA ALA A 320 -33.66 -8.50 14.45
C ALA A 320 -32.47 -9.28 15.02
N PHE A 321 -31.88 -10.18 14.22
CA PHE A 321 -30.78 -11.07 14.61
C PHE A 321 -29.74 -11.14 13.49
N CYS A 322 -29.05 -10.02 13.25
CA CYS A 322 -27.97 -9.97 12.29
C CYS A 322 -26.67 -10.51 12.90
N PRO A 323 -25.95 -11.40 12.19
CA PRO A 323 -24.71 -12.01 12.69
C PRO A 323 -23.52 -11.06 12.68
#